data_AF-A0A1G9SWT5-F1
#
_entry.id   AF-A0A1G9SWT5-F1
#
_cell.length_a   1.000
_cell.length_b   1.000
_cell.length_c   1.000
_cell.angle_alpha   90.00
_cell.angle_beta   90.00
_cell.angle_gamma   90.00
#
_symmetry.space_group_name_H-M   'P 1'
#
loop_
_entity.id
_entity.type
_entity.pdbx_description
1 polymer ?
#
loop_
_entity_poly.entity_id
_entity_poly.type
_entity_poly.pdbx_seq_one_letter_code
_entity_poly.pdbx_strand_id
1 'polypeptide(L)'
;MLSVVSALESLDKFVGVAKELARLPALLLPQYREAAQDLYEICQRLLAANENLSRWLYRFLYFDFRHPDARTRFLTLVQEYRTMKHGPDFQKLKFSCGDIGAIYYRNISAKLGNWFTRKTRREEVEGIFQMLTNADNDMVAFTYDQVIACLDKLLGEAEAHMDTGREEEAEAVRLKGKAELRAVTERLEKFSGELADLVVSFAAIAQVPVTLGG
;
A
#
# COMPACT_ATOMS: atom_id res chain seq x y z
N MET A 1 -9.74 -14.21 14.72
CA MET A 1 -8.65 -14.21 13.73
C MET A 1 -9.16 -13.47 12.50
N LEU A 2 -9.06 -12.13 12.48
CA LEU A 2 -9.48 -11.31 11.35
C LEU A 2 -8.49 -11.58 10.20
N SER A 3 -8.97 -12.19 9.13
CA SER A 3 -8.11 -12.68 8.05
C SER A 3 -7.41 -11.53 7.32
N VAL A 4 -6.17 -11.77 6.88
CA VAL A 4 -5.33 -10.95 5.97
C VAL A 4 -6.11 -10.33 4.81
N VAL A 5 -7.25 -10.93 4.45
CA VAL A 5 -8.09 -10.58 3.30
C VAL A 5 -8.84 -9.26 3.51
N SER A 6 -9.32 -8.98 4.73
CA SER A 6 -10.31 -7.92 4.99
C SER A 6 -9.79 -6.48 4.84
N ALA A 7 -8.55 -6.18 5.24
CA ALA A 7 -8.04 -4.80 5.17
C ALA A 7 -7.71 -4.39 3.73
N LEU A 8 -6.98 -5.26 3.02
CA LEU A 8 -6.60 -5.05 1.62
C LEU A 8 -7.79 -5.20 0.64
N GLU A 9 -8.93 -5.77 1.07
CA GLU A 9 -10.16 -5.82 0.27
C GLU A 9 -10.70 -4.44 -0.09
N SER A 10 -10.59 -3.47 0.83
CA SER A 10 -11.01 -2.09 0.58
C SER A 10 -10.22 -1.48 -0.58
N LEU A 11 -8.91 -1.74 -0.62
CA LEU A 11 -8.00 -1.30 -1.67
C LEU A 11 -8.28 -2.02 -2.99
N ASP A 12 -8.49 -3.35 -2.99
CA ASP A 12 -8.87 -4.09 -4.21
C ASP A 12 -10.17 -3.54 -4.83
N LYS A 13 -11.19 -3.29 -3.99
CA LYS A 13 -12.48 -2.74 -4.44
C LYS A 13 -12.31 -1.32 -4.99
N PHE A 14 -11.53 -0.48 -4.31
CA PHE A 14 -11.20 0.85 -4.80
C PHE A 14 -10.49 0.80 -6.15
N VAL A 15 -9.45 -0.02 -6.29
CA VAL A 15 -8.71 -0.16 -7.56
C VAL A 15 -9.63 -0.61 -8.69
N GLY A 16 -10.57 -1.52 -8.42
CA GLY A 16 -11.60 -1.92 -9.37
C GLY A 16 -12.44 -0.74 -9.87
N VAL A 17 -12.97 0.06 -8.94
CA VAL A 17 -13.75 1.27 -9.27
C VAL A 17 -12.90 2.32 -9.98
N ALA A 18 -11.67 2.55 -9.53
CA ALA A 18 -10.76 3.51 -10.12
C ALA A 18 -10.43 3.14 -11.58
N LYS A 19 -10.26 1.85 -11.89
CA LYS A 19 -10.08 1.36 -13.26
C LYS A 19 -11.29 1.61 -14.16
N GLU A 20 -12.50 1.50 -13.61
CA GLU A 20 -13.72 1.85 -14.35
C GLU A 20 -13.80 3.36 -14.61
N LEU A 21 -13.50 4.16 -13.59
CA LEU A 21 -13.50 5.61 -13.65
C LEU A 21 -12.45 6.17 -14.63
N ALA A 22 -11.28 5.53 -14.72
CA ALA A 22 -10.24 5.86 -15.69
C ALA A 22 -10.65 5.58 -17.16
N ARG A 23 -11.72 4.81 -17.38
CA ARG A 23 -12.24 4.42 -18.70
C ARG A 23 -13.53 5.14 -19.07
N LEU A 24 -13.90 6.20 -18.34
CA LEU A 24 -15.09 6.97 -18.65
C LEU A 24 -15.03 7.57 -20.08
N PRO A 25 -16.17 7.67 -20.78
CA PRO A 25 -16.21 8.19 -22.15
C PRO A 25 -15.67 9.61 -22.29
N ALA A 26 -15.10 9.91 -23.46
CA ALA A 26 -14.49 11.20 -23.76
C ALA A 26 -15.42 12.41 -23.55
N LEU A 27 -16.73 12.24 -23.75
CA LEU A 27 -17.73 13.30 -23.53
C LEU A 27 -17.80 13.79 -22.07
N LEU A 28 -17.39 12.97 -21.09
CA LEU A 28 -17.39 13.35 -19.67
C LEU A 28 -16.11 14.08 -19.25
N LEU A 29 -15.03 14.01 -20.05
CA LEU A 29 -13.69 14.49 -19.68
C LEU A 29 -13.64 15.97 -19.24
N PRO A 30 -14.33 16.94 -19.89
CA PRO A 30 -14.24 18.34 -19.47
C PRO A 30 -14.76 18.57 -18.05
N GLN A 31 -15.81 17.85 -17.64
CA GLN A 31 -16.42 17.97 -16.32
C GLN A 31 -15.71 17.08 -15.28
N TYR A 32 -14.96 16.10 -15.77
CA TYR A 32 -14.29 15.06 -15.00
C TYR A 32 -12.88 15.45 -14.55
N ARG A 33 -12.27 16.48 -15.16
CA ARG A 33 -10.89 16.90 -14.89
C ARG A 33 -10.55 17.10 -13.40
N GLU A 34 -11.39 17.84 -12.68
CA GLU A 34 -11.19 18.09 -11.23
C GLU A 34 -11.31 16.81 -10.40
N ALA A 35 -12.26 15.94 -10.74
CA ALA A 35 -12.41 14.66 -10.06
C ALA A 35 -11.26 13.70 -10.39
N ALA A 36 -10.73 13.75 -11.61
CA ALA A 36 -9.54 13.00 -11.99
C ALA A 36 -8.30 13.51 -11.25
N GLN A 37 -8.18 14.81 -10.98
CA GLN A 37 -7.11 15.34 -10.14
C GLN A 37 -7.21 14.81 -8.71
N ASP A 38 -8.43 14.75 -8.15
CA ASP A 38 -8.70 14.18 -6.84
C ASP A 38 -8.35 12.67 -6.79
N LEU A 39 -8.74 11.90 -7.82
CA LEU A 39 -8.40 10.48 -7.94
C LEU A 39 -6.91 10.24 -8.14
N TYR A 40 -6.24 11.10 -8.89
CA TYR A 40 -4.78 11.11 -9.02
C TYR A 40 -4.11 11.28 -7.64
N GLU A 41 -4.53 12.27 -6.87
CA GLU A 41 -4.00 12.52 -5.52
C GLU A 41 -4.19 11.31 -4.59
N ILE A 42 -5.39 10.70 -4.62
CA ILE A 42 -5.68 9.48 -3.86
C ILE A 42 -4.76 8.32 -4.29
N CYS A 43 -4.67 8.04 -5.59
CA CYS A 43 -3.85 6.95 -6.12
C CYS A 43 -2.36 7.14 -5.79
N GLN A 44 -1.84 8.37 -5.82
CA GLN A 44 -0.45 8.66 -5.46
C GLN A 44 -0.16 8.38 -3.98
N ARG A 45 -1.04 8.81 -3.09
CA ARG A 45 -0.88 8.58 -1.64
C ARG A 45 -0.90 7.08 -1.33
N LEU A 46 -1.82 6.34 -1.94
CA LEU A 46 -1.90 4.89 -1.78
C LEU A 46 -0.66 4.19 -2.36
N LEU A 47 -0.18 4.61 -3.52
CA LEU A 47 1.04 4.06 -4.14
C LEU A 47 2.26 4.28 -3.25
N ALA A 48 2.48 5.51 -2.77
CA ALA A 48 3.63 5.84 -1.93
C ALA A 48 3.63 5.04 -0.61
N ALA A 49 2.47 4.88 0.03
CA ALA A 49 2.33 4.04 1.22
C ALA A 49 2.63 2.57 0.93
N ASN A 50 2.10 2.04 -0.18
CA ASN A 50 2.36 0.66 -0.62
C ASN A 50 3.83 0.39 -0.93
N GLU A 51 4.49 1.32 -1.63
CA GLU A 51 5.91 1.23 -1.96
C GLU A 51 6.79 1.30 -0.72
N ASN A 52 6.48 2.19 0.23
CA ASN A 52 7.22 2.29 1.49
C ASN A 52 7.10 1.00 2.31
N LEU A 53 5.90 0.45 2.44
CA LEU A 53 5.68 -0.82 3.14
C LEU A 53 6.40 -1.99 2.44
N SER A 54 6.27 -2.09 1.12
CA SER A 54 6.92 -3.12 0.29
C SER A 54 8.44 -3.03 0.37
N ARG A 55 9.00 -1.82 0.35
CA ARG A 55 10.44 -1.58 0.45
C ARG A 55 11.00 -2.19 1.72
N TRP A 56 10.41 -1.89 2.88
CA TRP A 56 10.88 -2.45 4.15
C TRP A 56 10.75 -3.96 4.20
N LEU A 57 9.62 -4.50 3.74
CA LEU A 57 9.39 -5.93 3.66
C LEU A 57 10.45 -6.63 2.80
N TYR A 58 10.75 -6.10 1.63
CA TYR A 58 11.71 -6.68 0.69
C TYR A 58 13.15 -6.61 1.16
N ARG A 59 13.55 -5.55 1.90
CA ARG A 59 14.91 -5.48 2.48
C ARG A 59 15.22 -6.68 3.37
N PHE A 60 14.23 -7.22 4.06
CA PHE A 60 14.38 -8.42 4.90
C PHE A 60 14.19 -9.71 4.13
N LEU A 61 13.11 -9.81 3.34
CA LEU A 61 12.78 -11.04 2.62
C LEU A 61 13.80 -11.42 1.55
N TYR A 62 14.61 -10.47 1.07
CA TYR A 62 15.66 -10.68 0.08
C TYR A 62 17.05 -10.38 0.63
N PHE A 63 17.21 -10.32 1.95
CA PHE A 63 18.53 -10.19 2.57
C PHE A 63 19.42 -11.39 2.22
N ASP A 64 20.66 -11.14 1.85
CA ASP A 64 21.63 -12.18 1.50
C ASP A 64 22.55 -12.50 2.67
N PHE A 65 22.25 -13.61 3.36
CA PHE A 65 23.06 -14.12 4.47
C PHE A 65 24.38 -14.76 4.03
N ARG A 66 24.62 -14.95 2.73
CA ARG A 66 25.88 -15.52 2.20
C ARG A 66 26.96 -14.48 1.99
N HIS A 67 26.62 -13.19 2.14
CA HIS A 67 27.57 -12.12 1.99
C HIS A 67 28.64 -12.16 3.11
N PRO A 68 29.93 -11.89 2.82
CA PRO A 68 31.00 -11.92 3.83
C PRO A 68 30.70 -11.06 5.06
N ASP A 69 30.10 -9.88 4.84
CA ASP A 69 29.68 -8.96 5.91
C ASP A 69 28.20 -9.10 6.33
N ALA A 70 27.57 -10.26 6.11
CA ALA A 70 26.14 -10.47 6.36
C ALA A 70 25.73 -10.07 7.78
N ARG A 71 26.52 -10.43 8.79
CA ARG A 71 26.24 -10.08 10.19
C ARG A 71 26.14 -8.57 10.41
N THR A 72 27.16 -7.82 10.04
CA THR A 72 27.18 -6.35 10.19
C THR A 72 26.03 -5.72 9.42
N ARG A 73 25.78 -6.16 8.18
CA ARG A 73 24.70 -5.63 7.33
C ARG A 73 23.32 -5.93 7.90
N PHE A 74 23.11 -7.13 8.42
CA PHE A 74 21.83 -7.55 9.00
C PHE A 74 21.53 -6.77 10.28
N LEU A 75 22.49 -6.68 11.21
CA LEU A 75 22.33 -5.91 12.44
C LEU A 75 22.10 -4.42 12.16
N THR A 76 22.80 -3.86 11.17
CA THR A 76 22.54 -2.48 10.69
C THR A 76 21.11 -2.33 10.20
N LEU A 77 20.64 -3.25 9.36
CA LEU A 77 19.28 -3.24 8.83
C LEU A 77 18.22 -3.36 9.94
N VAL A 78 18.45 -4.23 10.94
CA VAL A 78 17.58 -4.36 12.12
C VAL A 78 17.53 -3.05 12.92
N GLN A 79 18.68 -2.38 13.10
CA GLN A 79 18.74 -1.10 13.79
C GLN A 79 18.01 0.01 13.04
N GLU A 80 18.17 0.07 11.71
CA GLU A 80 17.42 1.01 10.86
C GLU A 80 15.91 0.76 10.96
N TYR A 81 15.48 -0.50 10.97
CA TYR A 81 14.08 -0.86 11.15
C TYR A 81 13.53 -0.45 12.52
N ARG A 82 14.27 -0.72 13.60
CA ARG A 82 13.91 -0.27 14.96
C ARG A 82 13.78 1.26 15.01
N THR A 83 14.72 1.98 14.39
CA THR A 83 14.70 3.44 14.32
C THR A 83 13.48 3.95 13.56
N MET A 84 13.21 3.37 12.38
CA MET A 84 12.04 3.71 11.60
C MET A 84 10.75 3.43 12.38
N LYS A 85 10.64 2.27 13.04
CA LYS A 85 9.46 1.83 13.79
C LYS A 85 9.09 2.76 14.95
N HIS A 86 10.08 3.36 15.60
CA HIS A 86 9.89 4.30 16.71
C HIS A 86 9.92 5.78 16.27
N GLY A 87 10.30 6.05 15.02
CA GLY A 87 10.48 7.38 14.48
C GLY A 87 9.27 7.96 13.75
N PRO A 88 9.38 9.20 13.25
CA PRO A 88 8.34 9.84 12.44
C PRO A 88 8.10 9.10 11.11
N ASP A 89 9.10 8.37 10.61
CA ASP A 89 8.97 7.55 9.40
C ASP A 89 7.98 6.40 9.56
N PHE A 90 7.70 5.97 10.79
CA PHE A 90 6.63 5.01 11.05
C PHE A 90 5.26 5.52 10.59
N GLN A 91 4.99 6.83 10.71
CA GLN A 91 3.74 7.40 10.22
C GLN A 91 3.65 7.35 8.69
N LYS A 92 4.78 7.28 7.99
CA LYS A 92 4.84 7.13 6.52
C LYS A 92 4.61 5.69 6.05
N LEU A 93 4.70 4.71 6.95
CA LEU A 93 4.30 3.32 6.66
C LEU A 93 2.79 3.12 6.72
N LYS A 94 2.09 3.99 7.44
CA LYS A 94 0.64 3.94 7.50
C LYS A 94 0.09 4.43 6.17
N PHE A 95 -0.84 3.67 5.60
CA PHE A 95 -1.76 4.21 4.61
C PHE A 95 -2.64 5.23 5.33
N SER A 96 -2.19 6.48 5.42
CA SER A 96 -3.02 7.57 5.95
C SER A 96 -3.97 8.02 4.85
N CYS A 97 -5.14 7.40 4.87
CA CYS A 97 -6.32 7.70 4.08
C CYS A 97 -7.13 8.89 4.65
N GLY A 98 -6.70 9.51 5.76
CA GLY A 98 -7.43 10.60 6.43
C GLY A 98 -7.79 11.80 5.54
N ASP A 99 -7.02 12.03 4.48
CA ASP A 99 -7.32 13.05 3.47
C ASP A 99 -8.18 12.54 2.30
N ILE A 100 -8.30 11.22 2.09
CA ILE A 100 -9.07 10.62 0.99
C ILE A 100 -10.55 11.00 1.10
N GLY A 101 -11.10 11.08 2.33
CA GLY A 101 -12.47 11.53 2.53
C GLY A 101 -12.68 12.97 2.11
N ALA A 102 -11.80 13.87 2.53
CA ALA A 102 -11.85 15.27 2.12
C ALA A 102 -11.71 15.42 0.60
N ILE A 103 -10.78 14.68 -0.01
CA ILE A 103 -10.56 14.66 -1.47
C ILE A 103 -11.80 14.10 -2.19
N TYR A 104 -12.41 13.03 -1.67
CA TYR A 104 -13.63 12.43 -2.22
C TYR A 104 -14.83 13.38 -2.18
N TYR A 105 -15.07 14.03 -1.03
CA TYR A 105 -16.21 14.93 -0.90
C TYR A 105 -16.03 16.24 -1.68
N ARG A 106 -14.80 16.61 -2.05
CA ARG A 106 -14.48 17.84 -2.79
C ARG A 106 -15.11 17.87 -4.18
N ASN A 107 -14.71 16.97 -5.09
CA ASN A 107 -15.22 16.95 -6.47
C ASN A 107 -15.82 15.61 -6.92
N ILE A 108 -15.66 14.52 -6.15
CA ILE A 108 -16.06 13.18 -6.59
C ILE A 108 -17.53 12.91 -6.23
N SER A 109 -17.90 13.10 -4.96
CA SER A 109 -19.22 12.73 -4.43
C SER A 109 -20.40 13.31 -5.23
N ALA A 110 -20.36 14.61 -5.52
CA ALA A 110 -21.42 15.32 -6.24
C ALA A 110 -21.55 14.93 -7.71
N LYS A 111 -20.50 14.33 -8.30
CA LYS A 111 -20.44 14.01 -9.73
C LYS A 111 -20.70 12.52 -10.03
N LEU A 112 -20.68 11.64 -9.03
CA LEU A 112 -20.95 10.20 -9.19
C LEU A 112 -22.30 9.93 -9.87
N GLY A 113 -23.33 10.73 -9.57
CA GLY A 113 -24.65 10.62 -10.20
C GLY A 113 -24.66 10.87 -11.70
N ASN A 114 -23.68 11.61 -12.20
CA ASN A 114 -23.52 11.92 -13.63
C ASN A 114 -22.70 10.87 -14.38
N TRP A 115 -21.88 10.09 -13.67
CA TRP A 115 -21.04 9.05 -14.27
C TRP A 115 -21.71 7.67 -14.24
N PHE A 116 -22.54 7.39 -13.23
CA PHE A 116 -23.25 6.13 -13.08
C PHE A 116 -24.78 6.32 -13.21
N THR A 117 -25.32 5.86 -14.34
CA THR A 117 -26.75 5.92 -14.65
C THR A 117 -27.58 4.91 -13.88
N ARG A 118 -26.99 3.77 -13.48
CA ARG A 118 -27.63 2.76 -12.64
C ARG A 118 -27.49 3.13 -11.16
N LYS A 119 -28.61 3.35 -10.47
CA LYS A 119 -28.66 3.69 -9.05
C LYS A 119 -27.90 2.69 -8.16
N THR A 120 -28.10 1.40 -8.39
CA THR A 120 -27.44 0.33 -7.62
C THR A 120 -25.91 0.38 -7.71
N ARG A 121 -25.36 0.64 -8.90
CA ARG A 121 -23.91 0.75 -9.10
C ARG A 121 -23.35 2.01 -8.44
N ARG A 122 -24.12 3.11 -8.47
CA ARG A 122 -23.74 4.35 -7.79
C ARG A 122 -23.62 4.15 -6.28
N GLU A 123 -24.64 3.55 -5.66
CA GLU A 123 -24.65 3.24 -4.22
C GLU A 123 -23.48 2.31 -3.84
N GLU A 124 -23.16 1.34 -4.71
CA GLU A 124 -22.00 0.46 -4.53
C GLU A 124 -20.68 1.23 -4.58
N VAL A 125 -20.49 2.11 -5.57
CA VAL A 125 -19.29 2.95 -5.70
C VAL A 125 -19.15 3.91 -4.52
N GLU A 126 -20.24 4.56 -4.10
CA GLU A 126 -20.28 5.39 -2.90
C GLU A 126 -19.87 4.59 -1.66
N GLY A 127 -20.40 3.37 -1.51
CA GLY A 127 -20.02 2.44 -0.45
C GLY A 127 -18.53 2.08 -0.48
N ILE A 128 -17.95 1.87 -1.67
CA ILE A 128 -16.52 1.57 -1.83
C ILE A 128 -15.64 2.74 -1.40
N PHE A 129 -15.98 3.97 -1.81
CA PHE A 129 -15.27 5.16 -1.34
C PHE A 129 -15.43 5.33 0.17
N GLN A 130 -16.64 5.13 0.72
CA GLN A 130 -16.87 5.22 2.17
C GLN A 130 -16.06 4.18 2.96
N MET A 131 -15.90 2.96 2.44
CA MET A 131 -15.02 1.97 3.05
C MET A 131 -13.57 2.44 3.00
N LEU A 132 -13.10 3.00 1.87
CA LEU A 132 -11.74 3.51 1.75
C LEU A 132 -11.46 4.68 2.68
N THR A 133 -12.42 5.60 2.87
CA THR A 133 -12.28 6.71 3.83
C THR A 133 -12.23 6.21 5.27
N ASN A 134 -12.88 5.09 5.56
CA ASN A 134 -12.90 4.48 6.90
C ASN A 134 -11.77 3.45 7.08
N ALA A 135 -11.05 3.08 6.01
CA ALA A 135 -10.03 2.04 6.02
C ALA A 135 -8.74 2.47 6.72
N ASP A 136 -8.63 3.71 7.19
CA ASP A 136 -7.48 4.19 7.98
C ASP A 136 -7.13 3.25 9.13
N ASN A 137 -8.12 2.90 9.96
CA ASN A 137 -7.89 2.04 11.11
C ASN A 137 -7.56 0.60 10.70
N ASP A 138 -8.22 0.10 9.65
CA ASP A 138 -8.01 -1.27 9.17
C ASP A 138 -6.63 -1.43 8.50
N MET A 139 -6.16 -0.43 7.77
CA MET A 139 -4.85 -0.43 7.12
C MET A 139 -3.72 -0.20 8.13
N VAL A 140 -3.94 0.62 9.16
CA VAL A 140 -3.02 0.75 10.29
C VAL A 140 -2.93 -0.58 11.05
N ALA A 141 -4.07 -1.20 11.37
CA ALA A 141 -4.11 -2.51 12.01
C ALA A 141 -3.42 -3.58 11.16
N PHE A 142 -3.67 -3.62 9.85
CA PHE A 142 -2.95 -4.51 8.93
C PHE A 142 -1.43 -4.30 8.98
N THR A 143 -0.98 -3.04 8.92
CA THR A 143 0.45 -2.72 8.96
C THR A 143 1.08 -3.19 10.28
N TYR A 144 0.42 -2.92 11.41
CA TYR A 144 0.92 -3.32 12.74
C TYR A 144 0.84 -4.83 12.98
N ASP A 145 -0.36 -5.39 12.90
CA ASP A 145 -0.66 -6.73 13.39
C ASP A 145 -0.15 -7.81 12.43
N GLN A 146 -0.05 -7.51 11.13
CA GLN A 146 0.34 -8.49 10.13
C GLN A 146 1.78 -8.28 9.68
N VAL A 147 2.15 -7.05 9.30
CA VAL A 147 3.47 -6.81 8.69
C VAL A 147 4.53 -6.59 9.77
N ILE A 148 4.31 -5.64 10.68
CA ILE A 148 5.27 -5.31 11.73
C ILE A 148 5.43 -6.45 12.72
N ALA A 149 4.33 -7.05 13.20
CA ALA A 149 4.42 -8.17 14.14
C ALA A 149 5.13 -9.40 13.55
N CYS A 150 4.89 -9.70 12.27
CA CYS A 150 5.60 -10.79 11.58
C CYS A 150 7.09 -10.45 11.40
N LEU A 151 7.41 -9.23 10.96
CA LEU A 151 8.80 -8.77 10.86
C LEU A 151 9.50 -8.82 12.23
N ASP A 152 8.90 -8.30 13.30
CA ASP A 152 9.48 -8.34 14.65
C ASP A 152 9.85 -9.77 15.07
N LYS A 153 8.95 -10.72 14.84
CA LYS A 153 9.19 -12.13 15.15
C LYS A 153 10.34 -12.70 14.33
N LEU A 154 10.30 -12.52 13.01
CA LEU A 154 11.32 -13.04 12.09
C LEU A 154 12.69 -12.44 12.37
N LEU A 155 12.75 -11.14 12.67
CA LEU A 155 14.00 -10.44 12.96
C LEU A 155 14.56 -10.83 14.32
N GLY A 156 13.73 -11.00 15.34
CA GLY A 156 14.18 -11.50 16.64
C GLY A 156 14.76 -12.92 16.54
N GLU A 157 14.10 -13.81 15.78
CA GLU A 157 14.61 -15.17 15.54
C GLU A 157 15.93 -15.13 14.74
N ALA A 158 15.99 -14.39 13.63
CA ALA A 158 17.20 -14.30 12.80
C ALA A 158 18.37 -13.61 13.53
N GLU A 159 18.12 -12.55 14.31
CA GLU A 159 19.16 -11.86 15.10
C GLU A 159 19.80 -12.80 16.13
N ALA A 160 19.01 -13.62 16.82
CA ALA A 160 19.53 -14.61 17.77
C ALA A 160 20.47 -15.64 17.11
N HIS A 161 20.14 -16.07 15.89
CA HIS A 161 21.02 -16.96 15.10
C HIS A 161 22.30 -16.24 14.63
N MET A 162 22.18 -14.97 14.21
CA MET A 162 23.34 -14.16 13.78
C MET A 162 24.30 -13.83 14.92
N ASP A 163 23.80 -13.68 16.15
CA ASP A 163 24.65 -13.46 17.33
C ASP A 163 25.41 -14.71 17.78
N THR A 164 24.96 -15.89 17.35
CA THR A 164 25.64 -17.17 17.64
C THR A 164 26.45 -17.69 16.46
N GLY A 165 26.60 -16.92 15.39
CA GLY A 165 27.37 -17.31 14.19
C GLY A 165 26.72 -18.45 13.40
N ARG A 166 25.38 -18.45 13.33
CA ARG A 166 24.60 -19.48 12.65
C ARG A 166 23.82 -18.90 11.47
N GLU A 167 24.55 -18.44 10.47
CA GLU A 167 24.02 -17.75 9.29
C GLU A 167 23.05 -18.62 8.48
N GLU A 168 23.28 -19.94 8.42
CA GLU A 168 22.38 -20.87 7.73
C GLU A 168 21.00 -20.96 8.42
N GLU A 169 20.97 -20.86 9.74
CA GLU A 169 19.73 -20.87 10.51
C GLU A 169 18.97 -19.54 10.36
N ALA A 170 19.70 -18.42 10.33
CA ALA A 170 19.12 -17.10 10.01
C ALA A 170 18.51 -17.05 8.60
N GLU A 171 19.17 -17.66 7.61
CA GLU A 171 18.65 -17.81 6.24
C GLU A 171 17.39 -18.69 6.22
N ALA A 172 17.34 -19.76 7.01
CA ALA A 172 16.16 -20.61 7.12
C ALA A 172 14.95 -19.84 7.70
N VAL A 173 15.17 -19.00 8.72
CA VAL A 173 14.15 -18.09 9.27
C VAL A 173 13.66 -17.13 8.20
N ARG A 174 14.56 -16.52 7.42
CA ARG A 174 14.20 -15.62 6.32
C ARG A 174 13.37 -16.32 5.24
N LEU A 175 13.72 -17.54 4.85
CA LEU A 175 12.97 -18.33 3.87
C LEU A 175 11.58 -18.69 4.37
N LYS A 176 11.45 -19.08 5.64
CA LYS A 176 10.15 -19.31 6.29
C LYS A 176 9.30 -18.05 6.31
N GLY A 177 9.87 -16.91 6.70
CA GLY A 177 9.19 -15.62 6.67
C GLY A 177 8.72 -15.22 5.28
N LYS A 178 9.55 -15.47 4.25
CA LYS A 178 9.18 -15.24 2.85
C LYS A 178 7.98 -16.10 2.43
N ALA A 179 7.90 -17.35 2.89
CA ALA A 179 6.76 -18.21 2.63
C ALA A 179 5.49 -17.74 3.35
N GLU A 180 5.60 -17.35 4.63
CA GLU A 180 4.48 -16.86 5.44
C GLU A 180 3.90 -15.55 4.88
N LEU A 181 4.75 -14.65 4.39
CA LEU A 181 4.35 -13.34 3.86
C LEU A 181 4.05 -13.33 2.37
N ARG A 182 4.10 -14.49 1.69
CA ARG A 182 3.95 -14.60 0.23
C ARG A 182 2.69 -13.92 -0.30
N ALA A 183 1.53 -14.25 0.28
CA ALA A 183 0.25 -13.70 -0.17
C ALA A 183 0.15 -12.17 0.04
N VAL A 184 0.80 -11.66 1.09
CA VAL A 184 0.90 -10.22 1.34
C VAL A 184 1.80 -9.58 0.30
N THR A 185 3.01 -10.13 0.06
CA THR A 185 3.94 -9.59 -0.93
C THR A 185 3.36 -9.58 -2.34
N GLU A 186 2.66 -10.65 -2.75
CA GLU A 186 2.02 -10.74 -4.08
C GLU A 186 0.93 -9.67 -4.24
N ARG A 187 0.13 -9.41 -3.20
CA ARG A 187 -0.87 -8.32 -3.24
C ARG A 187 -0.24 -6.93 -3.26
N LEU A 188 0.78 -6.69 -2.43
CA LEU A 188 1.47 -5.40 -2.42
C LEU A 188 2.13 -5.12 -3.77
N GLU A 189 2.75 -6.11 -4.40
CA GLU A 189 3.33 -5.99 -5.75
C GLU A 189 2.26 -5.69 -6.81
N LYS A 190 1.13 -6.42 -6.76
CA LYS A 190 -0.03 -6.16 -7.62
C LYS A 190 -0.51 -4.71 -7.45
N PHE A 191 -0.66 -4.23 -6.21
CA PHE A 191 -1.09 -2.86 -5.95
C PHE A 191 -0.11 -1.82 -6.46
N SER A 192 1.20 -2.05 -6.37
CA SER A 192 2.20 -1.13 -6.96
C SER A 192 1.95 -0.93 -8.46
N GLY A 193 1.76 -2.03 -9.21
CA GLY A 193 1.48 -1.96 -10.65
C GLY A 193 0.14 -1.28 -10.95
N GLU A 194 -0.93 -1.71 -10.28
CA GLU A 194 -2.26 -1.19 -10.55
C GLU A 194 -2.42 0.29 -10.17
N LEU A 195 -1.83 0.72 -9.06
CA LEU A 195 -1.88 2.12 -8.64
C LEU A 195 -0.99 3.00 -9.52
N ALA A 196 0.19 2.53 -9.97
CA ALA A 196 1.02 3.27 -10.91
C ALA A 196 0.29 3.53 -12.24
N ASP A 197 -0.37 2.52 -12.80
CA ASP A 197 -1.20 2.67 -14.02
C ASP A 197 -2.33 3.69 -13.82
N LEU A 198 -2.98 3.68 -12.65
CA LEU A 198 -4.05 4.63 -12.31
C LEU A 198 -3.52 6.05 -12.13
N VAL A 199 -2.36 6.23 -11.48
CA VAL A 199 -1.69 7.53 -11.36
C VAL A 199 -1.45 8.14 -12.74
N VAL A 200 -0.89 7.37 -13.68
CA VAL A 200 -0.65 7.84 -15.05
C VAL A 200 -1.96 8.18 -15.75
N SER A 201 -2.97 7.32 -15.63
CA SER A 201 -4.27 7.49 -16.28
C SER A 201 -4.98 8.77 -15.80
N PHE A 202 -5.08 8.97 -14.48
CA PHE A 202 -5.75 10.13 -13.93
C PHE A 202 -4.96 11.42 -14.12
N ALA A 203 -3.63 11.38 -14.11
CA ALA A 203 -2.81 12.53 -14.46
C ALA A 203 -3.08 13.01 -15.90
N ALA A 204 -3.19 12.06 -16.84
CA ALA A 204 -3.50 12.38 -18.23
C ALA A 204 -4.90 13.00 -18.39
N ILE A 205 -5.90 12.47 -17.69
CA ILE A 205 -7.28 13.01 -17.70
C ILE A 205 -7.32 14.39 -17.04
N ALA A 206 -6.64 14.57 -15.91
CA ALA A 206 -6.54 15.83 -15.20
C ALA A 206 -5.65 16.86 -15.94
N GLN A 207 -4.89 16.41 -16.95
CA GLN A 207 -3.86 17.18 -17.66
C GLN A 207 -2.88 17.84 -16.68
N VAL A 208 -2.40 17.06 -15.72
CA VAL A 208 -1.35 17.45 -14.78
C VAL A 208 -0.09 16.62 -15.07
N PRO A 209 1.11 17.18 -14.86
CA PRO A 209 2.34 16.40 -15.00
C PRO A 209 2.34 15.25 -14.02
N VAL A 210 2.77 14.06 -14.48
CA VAL A 210 2.97 12.91 -13.60
C VAL A 210 4.18 13.20 -12.72
N THR A 211 3.95 13.43 -11.43
CA THR A 211 5.01 13.45 -10.43
C THR A 211 5.02 12.11 -9.73
N LEU A 212 5.81 11.14 -10.22
CA LEU A 212 6.15 9.98 -9.41
C LEU A 212 6.99 10.51 -8.24
N GLY A 213 6.41 10.59 -7.04
CA GLY A 213 7.00 11.28 -5.89
C GLY A 213 8.38 10.74 -5.51
N GLY A 214 9.25 11.66 -5.06
CA GLY A 214 10.56 11.36 -4.47
C GLY A 214 10.53 10.99 -3.00
#